data_AF-A0A929PHR4-F1
#
_entry.id   AF-A0A929PHR4-F1
#
_cell.length_a   1.000
_cell.length_b   1.000
_cell.length_c   1.000
_cell.angle_alpha   90.00
_cell.angle_beta   90.00
_cell.angle_gamma   90.00
#
_symmetry.space_group_name_H-M   'P 1'
#
loop_
_entity.id
_entity.type
_entity.pdbx_description
1 polymer ?
#
loop_
_entity_poly.entity_id
_entity_poly.type
_entity_poly.pdbx_seq_one_letter_code
_entity_poly.pdbx_strand_id
1 'polypeptide(L)'
;MAEEDREFNILLREENAPLLSGERAISKSYWDNKQFSVGYGTPSYEGEFVDEPEARKRAKKHFFAAKEQAKSLLKEETYKKLSPERKGTLARMVYQLGFNGVKDSRMLFLL
;
A
#
# COMPACT_ATOMS: atom_id res chain seq x y z
N MET A 1 -8.20 -4.16 17.27
CA MET A 1 -7.55 -3.68 16.03
C MET A 1 -8.53 -2.79 15.29
N ALA A 2 -8.16 -1.53 15.04
CA ALA A 2 -9.01 -0.55 14.37
C ALA A 2 -9.30 -0.94 12.91
N GLU A 3 -10.36 -0.41 12.30
CA GLU A 3 -10.70 -0.65 10.88
C GLU A 3 -9.53 -0.28 9.95
N GLU A 4 -8.87 0.84 10.24
CA GLU A 4 -7.69 1.30 9.48
C GLU A 4 -6.50 0.35 9.55
N ASP A 5 -6.32 -0.32 10.69
CA ASP A 5 -5.25 -1.31 10.83
C ASP A 5 -5.59 -2.58 10.04
N ARG A 6 -6.88 -2.93 9.90
CA ARG A 6 -7.31 -4.07 9.05
C ARG A 6 -7.07 -3.77 7.57
N GLU A 7 -7.41 -2.56 7.12
CA GLU A 7 -7.16 -2.10 5.76
C GLU A 7 -5.66 -2.08 5.45
N PHE A 8 -4.85 -1.49 6.32
CA PHE A 8 -3.39 -1.44 6.15
C PHE A 8 -2.76 -2.83 6.19
N ASN A 9 -3.27 -3.74 7.01
CA ASN A 9 -2.78 -5.12 7.03
C ASN A 9 -2.98 -5.84 5.68
N ILE A 10 -3.91 -5.41 4.81
CA ILE A 10 -4.02 -5.95 3.44
C ILE A 10 -2.76 -5.65 2.63
N LEU A 11 -2.13 -4.49 2.83
CA LEU A 11 -0.84 -4.16 2.22
C LEU A 11 0.27 -5.09 2.73
N LEU A 12 0.22 -5.47 4.01
CA LEU A 12 1.30 -6.22 4.66
C LEU A 12 1.24 -7.75 4.47
N ARG A 13 0.19 -8.30 3.83
CA ARG A 13 0.02 -9.75 3.59
C ARG A 13 1.13 -10.33 2.69
N GLU A 14 1.18 -11.67 2.64
CA GLU A 14 2.33 -12.55 2.28
C GLU A 14 3.27 -12.12 1.14
N GLU A 15 2.81 -11.40 0.11
CA GLU A 15 3.70 -10.89 -0.96
C GLU A 15 4.73 -9.85 -0.46
N ASN A 16 4.49 -9.22 0.70
CA ASN A 16 5.41 -8.32 1.40
C ASN A 16 6.06 -8.94 2.65
N ALA A 17 5.86 -10.24 2.87
CA ALA A 17 6.37 -10.96 4.04
C ALA A 17 7.90 -11.06 4.22
N PRO A 18 8.78 -10.87 3.22
CA PRO A 18 10.23 -10.99 3.46
C PRO A 18 10.77 -10.02 4.53
N LEU A 19 10.02 -8.97 4.89
CA LEU A 19 10.42 -8.00 5.93
C LEU A 19 9.90 -8.34 7.34
N LEU A 20 9.02 -9.33 7.49
CA LEU A 20 8.23 -9.56 8.71
C LEU A 20 8.84 -10.55 9.73
N SER A 21 10.09 -11.00 9.59
CA SER A 21 10.68 -11.95 10.55
C SER A 21 11.20 -11.32 11.85
N GLY A 22 10.94 -10.02 12.11
CA GLY A 22 11.05 -9.44 13.46
C GLY A 22 12.46 -9.21 14.00
N GLU A 23 13.52 -9.48 13.25
CA GLU A 23 14.90 -9.20 13.69
C GLU A 23 15.55 -8.18 12.77
N ARG A 24 15.53 -6.90 13.17
CA ARG A 24 16.33 -5.79 12.57
C ARG A 24 16.54 -5.96 11.06
N ALA A 25 15.48 -6.25 10.33
CA ALA A 25 15.56 -6.49 8.90
C ALA A 25 15.78 -5.13 8.27
N ILE A 26 17.05 -4.83 7.98
CA ILE A 26 17.41 -3.62 7.26
C ILE A 26 16.97 -3.85 5.82
N SER A 27 16.01 -3.06 5.36
CA SER A 27 15.62 -3.05 3.96
C SER A 27 16.54 -2.11 3.20
N LYS A 28 17.25 -2.64 2.19
CA LYS A 28 18.02 -1.86 1.23
C LYS A 28 17.10 -1.38 0.11
N SER A 29 17.35 -0.17 -0.38
CA SER A 29 16.70 0.34 -1.59
C SER A 29 16.86 -0.60 -2.78
N TYR A 30 15.82 -0.77 -3.57
CA TYR A 30 15.80 -1.54 -4.82
C TYR A 30 15.12 -0.72 -5.93
N TRP A 31 15.45 -1.01 -7.19
CA TRP A 31 14.79 -0.37 -8.33
C TRP A 31 13.47 -1.08 -8.63
N ASP A 32 12.36 -0.35 -8.57
CA ASP A 32 11.01 -0.83 -8.85
C ASP A 32 10.19 0.25 -9.57
N ASN A 33 9.34 -0.14 -10.51
CA ASN A 33 8.41 0.77 -11.20
C ASN A 33 9.04 2.09 -11.69
N LYS A 34 10.28 2.03 -12.21
CA LYS A 34 11.07 3.18 -12.72
C LYS A 34 11.50 4.20 -11.64
N GLN A 35 11.54 3.80 -10.37
CA GLN A 35 12.06 4.58 -9.26
C GLN A 35 12.85 3.70 -8.29
N PHE A 36 13.63 4.32 -7.40
CA PHE A 36 14.11 3.61 -6.22
C PHE A 36 12.98 3.51 -5.20
N SER A 37 12.85 2.32 -4.62
CA SER A 37 11.90 1.99 -3.56
C SER A 37 12.61 1.31 -2.40
N VAL A 38 12.04 1.35 -1.20
CA VAL A 38 12.58 0.68 0.00
C VAL A 38 11.44 0.10 0.83
N GLY A 39 11.74 -0.93 1.61
CA GLY A 39 10.75 -1.59 2.46
C GLY A 39 9.57 -2.10 1.64
N TYR A 40 8.37 -1.66 2.02
CA TYR A 40 7.11 -2.02 1.38
C TYR A 40 6.83 -1.27 0.07
N GLY A 41 7.86 -0.95 -0.72
CA GLY A 41 7.70 -0.27 -2.02
C GLY A 41 7.51 1.24 -1.91
N THR A 42 7.95 1.87 -0.82
CA THR A 42 7.88 3.33 -0.68
C THR A 42 9.03 4.00 -1.43
N PRO A 43 8.83 5.17 -2.07
CA PRO A 43 9.89 5.90 -2.76
C PRO A 43 11.13 6.11 -1.90
N SER A 44 12.31 5.93 -2.51
CA SER A 44 13.62 6.05 -1.86
C SER A 44 14.67 6.65 -2.82
N TYR A 45 15.93 6.59 -2.41
CA TYR A 45 17.10 6.88 -3.25
C TYR A 45 18.07 5.69 -3.24
N GLU A 46 18.99 5.66 -4.20
CA GLU A 46 19.98 4.59 -4.32
C GLU A 46 20.87 4.49 -3.06
N GLY A 47 20.94 3.29 -2.48
CA GLY A 47 21.74 3.02 -1.31
C GLY A 47 21.08 3.40 0.01
N GLU A 48 19.79 3.77 0.03
CA GLU A 48 19.05 3.97 1.27
C GLU A 48 18.88 2.64 2.02
N PHE A 49 18.96 2.71 3.35
CA PHE A 49 18.65 1.61 4.26
C PHE A 49 17.68 2.10 5.33
N VAL A 50 16.64 1.31 5.60
CA VAL A 50 15.68 1.59 6.68
C VAL A 50 15.41 0.32 7.48
N ASP A 51 15.15 0.47 8.77
CA ASP A 51 14.67 -0.63 9.59
C ASP A 51 13.17 -0.89 9.38
N GLU A 52 12.68 -2.01 9.89
CA GLU A 52 11.28 -2.40 9.75
C GLU A 52 10.31 -1.35 10.35
N PRO A 53 10.55 -0.78 11.55
CA PRO A 53 9.67 0.25 12.10
C PRO A 53 9.54 1.48 11.19
N GLU A 54 10.64 1.99 10.64
CA GLU A 54 10.60 3.14 9.74
C GLU A 54 9.98 2.76 8.38
N ALA A 55 10.30 1.58 7.83
CA ALA A 55 9.66 1.08 6.61
C ALA A 55 8.14 0.99 6.76
N ARG A 56 7.66 0.44 7.88
CA ARG A 56 6.23 0.31 8.20
C ARG A 56 5.57 1.67 8.37
N LYS A 57 6.23 2.61 9.04
CA LYS A 57 5.74 3.98 9.23
C LYS A 57 5.59 4.71 7.89
N ARG A 58 6.58 4.61 7.01
CA ARG A 58 6.50 5.16 5.64
C ARG A 58 5.36 4.51 4.86
N ALA A 59 5.28 3.18 4.87
CA ALA A 59 4.22 2.45 4.19
C ALA A 59 2.83 2.89 4.66
N LYS A 60 2.62 3.04 5.97
CA LYS A 60 1.34 3.50 6.54
C LYS A 60 0.97 4.91 6.05
N LYS A 61 1.94 5.82 5.99
CA LYS A 61 1.73 7.19 5.46
C LYS A 61 1.31 7.17 3.99
N HIS A 62 2.03 6.43 3.15
CA HIS A 62 1.74 6.34 1.71
C HIS A 62 0.43 5.58 1.44
N PHE A 63 0.14 4.54 2.20
CA PHE A 63 -1.13 3.81 2.13
C PHE A 63 -2.32 4.70 2.48
N PHE A 64 -2.19 5.59 3.47
CA PHE A 64 -3.26 6.52 3.81
C PHE A 64 -3.55 7.49 2.65
N ALA A 65 -2.52 8.02 1.99
CA ALA A 65 -2.70 8.83 0.78
C ALA A 65 -3.37 8.03 -0.35
N ALA A 66 -2.97 6.77 -0.55
CA ALA A 66 -3.60 5.87 -1.51
C ALA A 66 -5.06 5.55 -1.16
N LYS A 67 -5.40 5.45 0.13
CA LYS A 67 -6.78 5.25 0.61
C LYS A 67 -7.67 6.43 0.26
N GLU A 68 -7.22 7.66 0.49
CA GLU A 68 -7.99 8.86 0.14
C GLU A 68 -8.19 8.97 -1.38
N GLN A 69 -7.19 8.60 -2.17
CA GLN A 69 -7.32 8.49 -3.63
C GLN A 69 -8.26 7.36 -4.06
N ALA A 70 -8.20 6.20 -3.41
CA ALA A 70 -9.09 5.07 -3.66
C ALA A 70 -10.57 5.43 -3.43
N LYS A 71 -10.84 6.23 -2.40
CA LYS A 71 -12.20 6.72 -2.11
C LYS A 71 -12.80 7.51 -3.28
N SER A 72 -11.99 8.25 -4.05
CA SER A 72 -12.46 9.06 -5.18
C SER A 72 -12.63 8.26 -6.48
N LEU A 73 -12.23 6.98 -6.52
CA LEU A 73 -12.47 6.10 -7.68
C LEU A 73 -13.93 5.63 -7.77
N LEU A 74 -14.65 5.64 -6.66
CA LEU A 74 -16.02 5.17 -6.57
C LEU A 74 -16.92 6.31 -6.08
N LYS A 75 -18.22 6.18 -6.34
CA LYS A 75 -19.21 7.04 -5.67
C LYS A 75 -19.15 6.78 -4.16
N GLU A 76 -19.37 7.84 -3.38
CA GLU A 76 -19.28 7.78 -1.91
C GLU A 76 -20.18 6.69 -1.31
N GLU A 77 -21.40 6.55 -1.83
CA GLU A 77 -22.37 5.53 -1.44
C GLU A 77 -21.88 4.09 -1.69
N THR A 78 -21.15 3.86 -2.77
CA THR A 78 -20.57 2.56 -3.11
C THR A 78 -19.40 2.27 -2.17
N TYR A 79 -18.50 3.24 -1.99
CA TYR A 79 -17.33 3.09 -1.12
C TYR A 79 -17.72 2.78 0.34
N LYS A 80 -18.77 3.44 0.87
CA LYS A 80 -19.27 3.20 2.23
C LYS A 80 -19.80 1.78 2.45
N LYS A 81 -20.28 1.10 1.40
CA LYS A 81 -20.80 -0.27 1.48
C LYS A 81 -19.71 -1.34 1.40
N LEU A 82 -18.50 -0.97 0.99
CA LEU A 82 -17.38 -1.91 0.92
C LEU A 82 -16.97 -2.38 2.32
N SER A 83 -16.63 -3.66 2.44
CA SER A 83 -16.00 -4.17 3.65
C SER A 83 -14.59 -3.58 3.81
N PRO A 84 -14.02 -3.56 5.03
CA PRO A 84 -12.64 -3.11 5.26
C PRO A 84 -11.62 -3.83 4.36
N GLU A 85 -11.82 -5.12 4.06
CA GLU A 85 -10.94 -5.90 3.19
C GLU A 85 -10.98 -5.38 1.75
N ARG A 86 -12.17 -5.02 1.24
CA ARG A 86 -12.33 -4.44 -0.10
C ARG A 86 -11.76 -3.03 -0.19
N LYS A 87 -11.99 -2.19 0.83
CA LYS A 87 -11.38 -0.85 0.94
C LYS A 87 -9.85 -0.96 0.98
N GLY A 88 -9.32 -1.87 1.80
CA GLY A 88 -7.88 -2.12 1.89
C GLY A 88 -7.27 -2.64 0.60
N THR A 89 -8.00 -3.51 -0.12
CA THR A 89 -7.59 -4.00 -1.45
C THR A 89 -7.54 -2.86 -2.46
N LEU A 90 -8.59 -2.03 -2.54
CA LEU A 90 -8.62 -0.88 -3.46
C LEU A 90 -7.49 0.11 -3.15
N ALA A 91 -7.27 0.43 -1.86
CA ALA A 91 -6.16 1.28 -1.44
C ALA A 91 -4.79 0.69 -1.80
N ARG A 92 -4.61 -0.63 -1.62
CA ARG A 92 -3.40 -1.34 -2.04
C ARG A 92 -3.18 -1.27 -3.55
N MET A 93 -4.24 -1.40 -4.35
CA MET A 93 -4.13 -1.29 -5.81
C MET A 93 -3.68 0.11 -6.21
N VAL A 94 -4.24 1.15 -5.59
CA VAL A 94 -3.82 2.54 -5.83
C VAL A 94 -2.37 2.77 -5.36
N TYR A 95 -1.97 2.14 -4.26
CA TYR A 95 -0.60 2.18 -3.78
C TYR A 95 0.39 1.59 -4.79
N GLN A 96 0.06 0.46 -5.41
CA GLN A 96 0.94 -0.25 -6.34
C GLN A 96 0.93 0.34 -7.75
N LEU A 97 -0.22 0.75 -8.26
CA LEU A 97 -0.42 1.13 -9.67
C LEU A 97 -0.60 2.64 -9.87
N GLY A 98 -0.77 3.39 -8.77
CA GLY A 98 -1.22 4.78 -8.81
C GLY A 98 -2.70 4.92 -9.15
N PHE A 99 -3.27 6.09 -8.84
CA PHE A 99 -4.69 6.38 -9.07
C PHE A 99 -5.12 6.16 -10.52
N ASN A 100 -4.36 6.69 -11.49
CA ASN A 100 -4.68 6.56 -12.91
C ASN A 100 -4.58 5.09 -13.38
N GLY A 101 -3.57 4.35 -12.91
CA GLY A 101 -3.43 2.94 -13.25
C GLY A 101 -4.62 2.10 -12.82
N VAL A 102 -5.19 2.37 -11.64
CA VAL A 102 -6.42 1.70 -11.19
C VAL A 102 -7.65 2.18 -11.94
N LYS A 103 -7.79 3.49 -12.15
CA LYS A 103 -8.93 4.08 -12.88
C LYS A 103 -9.07 3.54 -14.29
N ASP A 104 -7.95 3.34 -14.98
CA ASP A 104 -7.94 2.84 -16.36
C ASP A 104 -8.02 1.30 -16.41
N SER A 105 -7.88 0.62 -15.26
CA SER A 105 -8.01 -0.83 -15.17
C SER A 105 -9.48 -1.26 -15.11
N ARG A 106 -9.81 -2.39 -15.75
CA ARG A 106 -11.13 -3.03 -15.62
C ARG A 106 -11.39 -3.60 -14.22
N MET A 107 -10.48 -3.42 -13.26
CA MET A 107 -10.58 -4.05 -11.95
C MET A 107 -11.63 -3.40 -11.04
N LEU A 108 -12.03 -2.16 -11.31
CA LEU A 108 -13.12 -1.50 -10.58
C LEU A 108 -14.48 -2.20 -10.74
N PHE A 109 -14.67 -3.03 -11.77
CA PHE A 109 -15.90 -3.80 -11.99
C PHE A 109 -16.02 -5.05 -11.10
N LEU A 110 -14.97 -5.40 -10.35
CA LEU A 110 -14.93 -6.59 -9.49
C LEU A 110 -15.19 -6.29 -8.01
N LEU A 111 -15.41 -5.01 -7.66
CA LEU A 111 -15.61 -4.51 -6.29
C LEU A 111 -17.09 -4.25 -5.97
#